data_AF-A0A7L3WPF3-F1
#
_entry.id   AF-A0A7L3WPF3-F1
#
_cell.length_a   1.000
_cell.length_b   1.000
_cell.length_c   1.000
_cell.angle_alpha   90.00
_cell.angle_beta   90.00
_cell.angle_gamma   90.00
#
_symmetry.space_group_name_H-M   'P 1'
#
loop_
_entity.id
_entity.type
_entity.pdbx_description
1 polymer ?
#
loop_
_entity_poly.entity_id
_entity_poly.type
_entity_poly.pdbx_seq_one_letter_code
_entity_poly.pdbx_strand_id
1 'polypeptide(L)'
;TVVEWGDDVKAVSEDEAMVLVNHQATGDVCTLMMCLQDKGTVVRQMMWLMDHIFKYTNFGIVSLIHGDFFIRQGRAHRDQQLVLLKEHLEKYYRSRNRKWIVLFPEGGFLRKRRETSQAFAKKNNLPFLKHVTLPRLGATQVILKTLVAPQENGNPAGRDAVIKESKSKGLQWVIDTTIAYSKGEPIDIQTWILGYRQPTVTHVHYRIFPVKDVPAEPEALTNWLYQRFIEKEDLLTHFYETG
;
A
#
# COMPACT_ATOMS: atom_id res chain seq x y z
N THR A 1 2.94 21.24 6.21
CA THR A 1 2.88 20.40 7.44
C THR A 1 2.06 19.16 7.15
N VAL A 2 2.37 18.03 7.78
CA VAL A 2 1.51 16.84 7.71
C VAL A 2 0.90 16.58 9.09
N VAL A 3 -0.38 16.25 9.14
CA VAL A 3 -1.11 15.88 10.35
C VAL A 3 -1.56 14.42 10.22
N GLU A 4 -1.19 13.60 11.20
CA GLU A 4 -1.54 12.18 11.25
C GLU A 4 -2.80 11.98 12.12
N TRP A 5 -3.70 11.11 11.68
CA TRP A 5 -4.98 10.79 12.32
C TRP A 5 -5.22 9.28 12.37
N GLY A 6 -6.15 8.84 13.22
CA GLY A 6 -6.56 7.44 13.33
C GLY A 6 -5.63 6.63 14.22
N ASP A 7 -5.35 5.39 13.82
CA ASP A 7 -4.55 4.45 14.61
C ASP A 7 -3.06 4.84 14.63
N ASP A 8 -2.37 4.55 15.74
CA ASP A 8 -0.93 4.75 15.85
C ASP A 8 -0.15 3.61 15.20
N VAL A 9 0.37 3.87 13.99
CA VAL A 9 1.15 2.89 13.23
C VAL A 9 2.51 2.56 13.86
N LYS A 10 2.99 3.35 14.84
CA LYS A 10 4.19 3.02 15.63
C LYS A 10 3.98 1.74 16.44
N ALA A 11 2.75 1.42 16.83
CA ALA A 11 2.43 0.19 17.56
C ALA A 11 2.75 -1.09 16.78
N VAL A 12 2.82 -1.01 15.44
CA VAL A 12 3.09 -2.14 14.54
C VAL A 12 4.38 -1.98 13.72
N SER A 13 5.25 -1.03 14.09
CA SER A 13 6.49 -0.72 13.35
C SER A 13 7.47 -1.89 13.29
N GLU A 14 7.43 -2.77 14.29
CA GLU A 14 8.32 -3.92 14.39
C GLU A 14 7.76 -5.21 13.77
N ASP A 15 6.51 -5.22 13.33
CA ASP A 15 5.85 -6.37 12.72
C ASP A 15 5.83 -6.26 11.17
N GLU A 16 5.59 -7.39 10.49
CA GLU A 16 5.39 -7.40 9.04
C GLU A 16 3.99 -6.82 8.69
N ALA A 17 3.94 -5.80 7.83
CA ALA A 17 2.70 -5.12 7.45
C ALA A 17 2.59 -4.77 5.95
N MET A 18 1.38 -4.81 5.41
CA MET A 18 1.06 -4.34 4.06
C MET A 18 0.35 -3.00 4.14
N VAL A 19 0.86 -1.97 3.47
CA VAL A 19 0.32 -0.60 3.52
C VAL A 19 -0.44 -0.29 2.23
N LEU A 20 -1.75 -0.10 2.35
CA LEU A 20 -2.65 0.25 1.24
C LEU A 20 -2.90 1.74 1.24
N VAL A 21 -2.56 2.43 0.15
CA VAL A 21 -2.66 3.89 0.07
C VAL A 21 -3.52 4.30 -1.13
N ASN A 22 -4.39 5.31 -0.96
CA ASN A 22 -4.98 6.01 -2.10
C ASN A 22 -3.91 6.80 -2.84
N HIS A 23 -4.12 7.09 -4.14
CA HIS A 23 -3.10 7.70 -4.97
C HIS A 23 -3.58 8.96 -5.68
N GLN A 24 -3.20 10.12 -5.16
CA GLN A 24 -3.59 11.42 -5.68
C GLN A 24 -2.51 12.00 -6.60
N ALA A 25 -1.24 12.00 -6.16
CA ALA A 25 -0.14 12.66 -6.85
C ALA A 25 1.24 12.07 -6.51
N THR A 26 2.29 12.58 -7.15
CA THR A 26 3.68 12.16 -6.88
C THR A 26 4.15 12.55 -5.47
N GLY A 27 3.57 13.58 -4.85
CA GLY A 27 3.88 13.98 -3.48
C GLY A 27 3.37 13.01 -2.40
N ASP A 28 2.54 12.03 -2.75
CA ASP A 28 2.06 11.00 -1.81
C ASP A 28 3.23 10.23 -1.19
N VAL A 29 4.25 9.92 -2.00
CA VAL A 29 5.46 9.21 -1.55
C VAL A 29 6.24 10.06 -0.55
N CYS A 30 6.45 11.34 -0.84
CA CYS A 30 7.14 12.26 0.08
C CYS A 30 6.36 12.44 1.39
N THR A 31 5.03 12.54 1.30
CA THR A 31 4.14 12.62 2.46
C THR A 31 4.29 11.39 3.36
N LEU A 32 4.22 10.18 2.79
CA LEU A 32 4.41 8.94 3.54
C LEU A 32 5.80 8.84 4.17
N MET A 33 6.86 9.16 3.42
CA MET A 33 8.23 9.15 3.96
C MET A 33 8.37 10.12 5.13
N MET A 34 7.74 11.29 5.05
CA MET A 34 7.76 12.28 6.13
C MET A 34 7.02 11.81 7.39
N CYS A 35 5.89 11.11 7.25
CA CYS A 35 5.20 10.51 8.40
C CYS A 35 5.98 9.36 9.04
N LEU A 36 6.70 8.58 8.23
CA LEU A 36 7.29 7.31 8.69
C LEU A 36 8.76 7.43 9.13
N GLN A 37 9.43 8.55 8.85
CA GLN A 37 10.86 8.72 9.13
C GLN A 37 11.24 8.63 10.62
N ASP A 38 10.32 8.97 11.53
CA ASP A 38 10.54 8.96 12.98
C ASP A 38 9.99 7.69 13.66
N LYS A 39 9.39 6.78 12.89
CA LYS A 39 8.76 5.54 13.38
C LYS A 39 9.75 4.37 13.38
N GLY A 40 10.94 4.61 13.96
CA GLY A 40 11.98 3.59 14.13
C GLY A 40 12.63 3.16 12.81
N THR A 41 12.62 1.85 12.53
CA THR A 41 13.29 1.28 11.36
C THR A 41 12.39 1.13 10.14
N VAL A 42 11.15 1.64 10.20
CA VAL A 42 10.13 1.50 9.14
C VAL A 42 10.65 1.94 7.77
N VAL A 43 11.22 3.15 7.65
CA VAL A 43 11.76 3.63 6.36
C VAL A 43 12.89 2.78 5.83
N ARG A 44 13.72 2.20 6.70
CA ARG A 44 14.82 1.31 6.30
C ARG A 44 14.32 -0.06 5.85
N GLN A 45 13.22 -0.56 6.43
CA GLN A 45 12.70 -1.91 6.23
C GLN A 45 11.44 -1.97 5.36
N MET A 46 10.95 -0.84 4.89
CA MET A 46 9.86 -0.82 3.92
C MET A 46 10.34 -1.26 2.54
N MET A 47 9.41 -1.62 1.68
CA MET A 47 9.61 -1.95 0.28
C MET A 47 8.49 -1.31 -0.53
N TRP A 48 8.82 -0.71 -1.65
CA TRP A 48 7.83 -0.09 -2.53
C TRP A 48 7.44 -0.99 -3.69
N LEU A 49 6.15 -0.99 -4.02
CA LEU A 49 5.61 -1.51 -5.27
C LEU A 49 5.28 -0.33 -6.19
N MET A 50 6.09 -0.11 -7.23
CA MET A 50 6.02 1.11 -8.05
C MET A 50 5.84 0.81 -9.52
N ASP A 51 5.30 1.78 -10.27
CA ASP A 51 5.23 1.69 -11.72
C ASP A 51 6.65 1.60 -12.33
N HIS A 52 6.82 0.69 -13.30
CA HIS A 52 8.07 0.50 -14.03
C HIS A 52 8.67 1.78 -14.61
N ILE A 53 7.86 2.78 -14.97
CA ILE A 53 8.37 4.07 -15.49
C ILE A 53 9.30 4.77 -14.49
N PHE A 54 9.09 4.61 -13.18
CA PHE A 54 9.90 5.26 -12.16
C PHE A 54 11.33 4.75 -12.12
N LYS A 55 11.61 3.55 -12.67
CA LYS A 55 12.96 2.97 -12.78
C LYS A 55 13.94 3.90 -13.50
N TYR A 56 13.45 4.75 -14.40
CA TYR A 56 14.25 5.68 -15.20
C TYR A 56 14.44 7.07 -14.57
N THR A 57 14.04 7.24 -13.30
CA THR A 57 14.19 8.50 -12.57
C THR A 57 15.29 8.38 -11.52
N ASN A 58 15.77 9.52 -10.98
CA ASN A 58 16.72 9.51 -9.85
C ASN A 58 16.19 8.71 -8.66
N PHE A 59 14.88 8.83 -8.38
CA PHE A 59 14.19 8.03 -7.38
C PHE A 59 14.23 6.53 -7.71
N GLY A 60 14.10 6.17 -8.99
CA GLY A 60 14.23 4.80 -9.47
C GLY A 60 15.57 4.15 -9.16
N ILE A 61 16.68 4.89 -9.29
CA ILE A 61 18.02 4.39 -8.96
C ILE A 61 18.12 4.06 -7.47
N VAL A 62 17.63 4.97 -6.62
CA VAL A 62 17.56 4.74 -5.16
C VAL A 62 16.74 3.50 -4.86
N SER A 63 15.57 3.37 -5.48
CA SER A 63 14.68 2.21 -5.31
C SER A 63 15.27 0.90 -5.82
N LEU A 64 16.07 0.90 -6.89
CA LEU A 64 16.78 -0.30 -7.36
C LEU A 64 17.83 -0.76 -6.35
N ILE A 65 18.61 0.16 -5.77
CA ILE A 65 19.61 -0.15 -4.74
C ILE A 65 18.89 -0.66 -3.48
N HIS A 66 17.81 0.02 -3.09
CA HIS A 66 16.94 -0.39 -2.00
C HIS A 66 16.36 -1.80 -2.23
N GLY A 67 16.08 -2.20 -3.48
CA GLY A 67 15.51 -3.51 -3.81
C GLY A 67 13.99 -3.52 -3.78
N ASP A 68 13.40 -2.37 -4.12
CA ASP A 68 11.98 -2.23 -4.38
C ASP A 68 11.57 -2.98 -5.66
N PHE A 69 10.27 -3.21 -5.83
CA PHE A 69 9.74 -3.91 -7.00
C PHE A 69 9.04 -2.95 -7.96
N PHE A 70 9.43 -3.04 -9.23
CA PHE A 70 8.85 -2.27 -10.32
C PHE A 70 7.86 -3.11 -11.10
N ILE A 71 6.58 -2.76 -11.05
CA ILE A 71 5.49 -3.43 -11.75
C ILE A 71 5.19 -2.70 -13.07
N ARG A 72 5.26 -3.44 -14.18
CA ARG A 72 4.84 -2.94 -15.49
C ARG A 72 3.32 -2.97 -15.62
N GLN A 73 2.72 -1.81 -15.87
CA GLN A 73 1.29 -1.71 -16.12
C GLN A 73 0.91 -2.21 -17.51
N GLY A 74 -0.36 -2.62 -17.66
CA GLY A 74 -0.94 -3.07 -18.93
C GLY A 74 -1.54 -4.47 -18.85
N ARG A 75 -2.55 -4.75 -19.69
CA ARG A 75 -3.22 -6.07 -19.70
C ARG A 75 -2.26 -7.20 -20.11
N ALA A 76 -1.43 -6.95 -21.12
CA ALA A 76 -0.51 -7.95 -21.68
C ALA A 76 0.56 -8.46 -20.70
N HIS A 77 0.94 -7.66 -19.70
CA HIS A 77 1.99 -8.03 -18.75
C HIS A 77 1.44 -8.45 -17.39
N ARG A 78 0.14 -8.30 -17.14
CA ARG A 78 -0.44 -8.41 -15.80
C ARG A 78 -0.07 -9.71 -15.11
N ASP A 79 -0.34 -10.85 -15.75
CA ASP A 79 -0.16 -12.16 -15.12
C ASP A 79 1.33 -12.46 -14.90
N GLN A 80 2.17 -12.14 -15.88
CA GLN A 80 3.62 -12.27 -15.77
C GLN A 80 4.18 -11.43 -14.62
N GLN A 81 3.71 -10.19 -14.44
CA GLN A 81 4.19 -9.31 -13.37
C GLN A 81 3.77 -9.81 -11.98
N LEU A 82 2.62 -10.48 -11.85
CA LEU A 82 2.20 -11.10 -10.59
C LEU A 82 3.09 -12.31 -10.22
N VAL A 83 3.52 -13.09 -11.21
CA VAL A 83 4.50 -14.18 -11.00
C VAL A 83 5.84 -13.60 -10.56
N LEU A 84 6.35 -12.58 -11.25
CA LEU A 84 7.61 -11.91 -10.88
C LEU A 84 7.54 -11.26 -9.49
N LEU A 85 6.39 -10.71 -9.11
CA LEU A 85 6.18 -10.17 -7.76
C LEU A 85 6.32 -11.27 -6.71
N LYS A 86 5.65 -12.42 -6.92
CA LYS A 86 5.75 -13.57 -6.02
C LYS A 86 7.21 -14.01 -5.85
N GLU A 87 7.92 -14.22 -6.95
CA GLU A 87 9.34 -14.65 -6.94
C GLU A 87 10.23 -13.64 -6.22
N HIS A 88 10.00 -12.34 -6.43
CA HIS A 88 10.75 -11.28 -5.75
C HIS A 88 10.50 -11.27 -4.24
N LEU A 89 9.25 -11.44 -3.82
CA LEU A 89 8.89 -11.51 -2.40
C LEU A 89 9.53 -12.71 -1.71
N GLU A 90 9.45 -13.90 -2.32
CA GLU A 90 10.06 -15.12 -1.79
C GLU A 90 11.58 -15.00 -1.67
N LYS A 91 12.23 -14.40 -2.67
CA LYS A 91 13.70 -14.31 -2.71
C LYS A 91 14.27 -13.19 -1.86
N TYR A 92 13.65 -12.01 -1.87
CA TYR A 92 14.27 -10.77 -1.37
C TYR A 92 13.57 -10.13 -0.18
N TYR A 93 12.29 -10.38 0.08
CA TYR A 93 11.57 -9.67 1.14
C TYR A 93 12.19 -9.92 2.51
N ARG A 94 12.22 -11.19 2.95
CA ARG A 94 12.77 -11.55 4.26
C ARG A 94 14.29 -11.54 4.29
N SER A 95 14.96 -11.92 3.19
CA SER A 95 16.43 -11.92 3.12
C SER A 95 17.04 -10.52 3.18
N ARG A 96 16.30 -9.48 2.74
CA ARG A 96 16.67 -8.07 2.94
C ARG A 96 16.09 -7.45 4.21
N ASN A 97 15.57 -8.27 5.13
CA ASN A 97 14.98 -7.83 6.40
C ASN A 97 13.86 -6.77 6.21
N ARG A 98 13.02 -6.98 5.19
CA ARG A 98 11.85 -6.13 4.92
C ARG A 98 10.72 -6.49 5.87
N LYS A 99 10.06 -5.45 6.39
CA LYS A 99 8.89 -5.57 7.27
C LYS A 99 7.64 -5.00 6.63
N TRP A 100 7.75 -3.87 5.92
CA TRP A 100 6.58 -3.20 5.37
C TRP A 100 6.60 -3.24 3.84
N ILE A 101 5.45 -3.48 3.21
CA ILE A 101 5.28 -3.34 1.76
C ILE A 101 4.22 -2.31 1.44
N VAL A 102 4.60 -1.26 0.73
CA VAL A 102 3.71 -0.15 0.36
C VAL A 102 3.25 -0.32 -1.08
N LEU A 103 1.93 -0.25 -1.29
CA LEU A 103 1.32 -0.27 -2.62
C LEU A 103 0.17 0.71 -2.73
N PHE A 104 -0.09 1.13 -3.97
CA PHE A 104 -1.21 1.97 -4.37
C PHE A 104 -2.19 1.14 -5.21
N PRO A 105 -3.21 0.49 -4.60
CA PRO A 105 -4.09 -0.45 -5.29
C PRO A 105 -4.88 0.14 -6.48
N GLU A 106 -5.05 1.46 -6.53
CA GLU A 106 -5.64 2.18 -7.69
C GLU A 106 -4.89 1.90 -9.01
N GLY A 107 -3.60 1.58 -8.91
CA GLY A 107 -2.73 1.26 -10.03
C GLY A 107 -2.43 2.46 -10.93
N GLY A 108 -2.43 3.67 -10.35
CA GLY A 108 -2.08 4.94 -10.98
C GLY A 108 -2.75 6.13 -10.29
N PHE A 109 -2.30 7.34 -10.58
CA PHE A 109 -2.88 8.57 -10.01
C PHE A 109 -4.37 8.70 -10.33
N LEU A 110 -5.15 9.18 -9.36
CA LEU A 110 -6.59 9.42 -9.47
C LEU A 110 -6.96 10.16 -10.77
N ARG A 111 -6.26 11.27 -11.08
CA ARG A 111 -6.53 12.07 -12.30
C ARG A 111 -6.45 11.26 -13.59
N LYS A 112 -5.60 10.22 -13.64
CA LYS A 112 -5.45 9.35 -14.82
C LYS A 112 -6.41 8.16 -14.82
N ARG A 113 -6.94 7.77 -13.65
CA ARG A 113 -7.70 6.52 -13.46
C ARG A 113 -9.20 6.75 -13.27
N ARG A 114 -9.61 7.92 -12.78
CA ARG A 114 -10.98 8.24 -12.36
C ARG A 114 -12.03 7.86 -13.40
N GLU A 115 -11.93 8.41 -14.61
CA GLU A 115 -12.90 8.16 -15.68
C GLU A 115 -13.02 6.67 -16.02
N THR A 116 -11.88 6.00 -16.19
CA THR A 116 -11.87 4.56 -16.51
C THR A 116 -12.42 3.70 -15.38
N SER A 117 -12.19 4.10 -14.12
CA SER A 117 -12.73 3.44 -12.94
C SER A 117 -14.23 3.63 -12.84
N GLN A 118 -14.74 4.84 -13.10
CA GLN A 118 -16.17 5.16 -13.07
C GLN A 118 -16.93 4.45 -14.19
N ALA A 119 -16.36 4.37 -15.39
CA ALA A 119 -16.93 3.58 -16.49
C ALA A 119 -17.01 2.09 -16.15
N PHE A 120 -15.97 1.55 -15.50
CA PHE A 120 -15.99 0.18 -14.99
C PHE A 120 -17.04 -0.01 -13.89
N ALA A 121 -17.16 0.94 -12.96
CA ALA A 121 -18.13 0.89 -11.87
C ALA A 121 -19.57 0.86 -12.42
N LYS A 122 -19.89 1.77 -13.35
CA LYS A 122 -21.20 1.84 -14.02
C LYS A 122 -21.54 0.55 -14.76
N LYS A 123 -20.56 -0.07 -15.45
CA LYS A 123 -20.79 -1.32 -16.20
C LYS A 123 -21.09 -2.52 -15.29
N ASN A 124 -20.54 -2.52 -14.07
CA ASN A 124 -20.61 -3.67 -13.15
C ASN A 124 -21.51 -3.39 -11.93
N ASN A 125 -22.31 -2.32 -11.95
CA ASN A 125 -23.16 -1.91 -10.83
C ASN A 125 -22.39 -1.75 -9.50
N LEU A 126 -21.19 -1.19 -9.57
CA LEU A 126 -20.36 -0.90 -8.40
C LEU A 126 -20.50 0.59 -8.00
N PRO A 127 -20.13 0.95 -6.75
CA PRO A 127 -20.19 2.33 -6.27
C PRO A 127 -19.42 3.32 -7.15
N PHE A 128 -20.00 4.51 -7.30
CA PHE A 128 -19.40 5.60 -8.05
C PHE A 128 -18.52 6.45 -7.14
N LEU A 129 -17.19 6.32 -7.29
CA LEU A 129 -16.19 7.02 -6.47
C LEU A 129 -15.62 8.24 -7.22
N LYS A 130 -15.45 9.38 -6.54
CA LYS A 130 -14.95 10.65 -7.08
C LYS A 130 -13.54 10.96 -6.58
N HIS A 131 -13.27 10.76 -5.30
CA HIS A 131 -12.03 11.12 -4.61
C HIS A 131 -11.00 9.98 -4.56
N VAL A 132 -11.42 8.75 -4.87
CA VAL A 132 -10.54 7.60 -5.13
C VAL A 132 -11.02 6.79 -6.35
N THR A 133 -10.27 5.75 -6.72
CA THR A 133 -10.70 4.77 -7.72
C THR A 133 -10.85 3.37 -7.16
N LEU A 134 -11.60 2.53 -7.87
CA LEU A 134 -11.77 1.13 -7.49
C LEU A 134 -10.42 0.41 -7.55
N PRO A 135 -10.00 -0.23 -6.46
CA PRO A 135 -8.68 -0.83 -6.33
C PRO A 135 -8.56 -2.12 -7.14
N ARG A 136 -7.33 -2.46 -7.55
CA ARG A 136 -7.01 -3.71 -8.23
C ARG A 136 -6.58 -4.78 -7.23
N LEU A 137 -7.08 -6.00 -7.43
CA LEU A 137 -6.85 -7.13 -6.52
C LEU A 137 -5.44 -7.75 -6.60
N GLY A 138 -4.85 -7.82 -7.80
CA GLY A 138 -3.76 -8.75 -8.09
C GLY A 138 -2.55 -8.67 -7.16
N ALA A 139 -1.96 -7.49 -6.98
CA ALA A 139 -0.78 -7.34 -6.13
C ALA A 139 -1.09 -7.63 -4.66
N THR A 140 -2.21 -7.09 -4.14
CA THR A 140 -2.68 -7.35 -2.77
C THR A 140 -2.84 -8.85 -2.51
N GLN A 141 -3.47 -9.58 -3.44
CA GLN A 141 -3.67 -11.02 -3.31
C GLN A 141 -2.36 -11.81 -3.32
N VAL A 142 -1.41 -11.45 -4.19
CA VAL A 142 -0.09 -12.10 -4.23
C VAL A 142 0.66 -11.87 -2.92
N ILE A 143 0.68 -10.63 -2.43
CA ILE A 143 1.35 -10.28 -1.17
C ILE A 143 0.79 -11.08 0.00
N LEU A 144 -0.54 -11.12 0.14
CA LEU A 144 -1.20 -11.89 1.21
C LEU A 144 -0.86 -13.39 1.10
N LYS A 145 -1.00 -13.99 -0.10
CA LYS A 145 -0.72 -15.42 -0.29
C LYS A 145 0.74 -15.79 -0.03
N THR A 146 1.68 -14.89 -0.32
CA THR A 146 3.12 -15.17 -0.20
C THR A 146 3.67 -14.87 1.18
N LEU A 147 3.18 -13.83 1.85
CA LEU A 147 3.79 -13.33 3.10
C LEU A 147 3.05 -13.74 4.37
N VAL A 148 1.76 -14.09 4.29
CA VAL A 148 1.03 -14.60 5.47
C VAL A 148 1.59 -15.97 5.84
N ALA A 149 1.91 -16.17 7.13
CA ALA A 149 2.42 -17.45 7.59
C ALA A 149 1.35 -18.55 7.44
N PRO A 150 1.72 -19.77 7.03
CA PRO A 150 0.79 -20.91 7.08
C PRO A 150 0.29 -21.08 8.52
N GLN A 151 -1.03 -21.12 8.69
CA GLN A 151 -1.63 -21.55 9.96
C GLN A 151 -1.20 -23.00 10.18
N GLU A 152 -0.39 -23.26 11.21
CA GLU A 152 -0.11 -24.64 11.64
C GLU A 152 -1.43 -25.21 12.19
N ASN A 153 -2.21 -25.85 11.32
CA ASN A 153 -3.29 -26.73 11.76
C ASN A 153 -2.66 -27.79 12.67
N GLY A 154 -3.06 -27.78 13.94
CA GLY A 154 -2.39 -28.49 15.01
C GLY A 154 -2.18 -29.98 14.74
N ASN A 155 -0.92 -30.41 14.88
CA ASN A 155 -0.59 -31.75 15.34
C ASN A 155 0.75 -31.65 16.10
N PRO A 156 0.76 -31.72 17.45
CA PRO A 156 1.99 -31.85 18.19
C PRO A 156 2.35 -33.33 18.25
N ALA A 157 3.07 -33.83 17.25
CA ALA A 157 3.75 -35.11 17.33
C ALA A 157 5.23 -34.85 17.07
N GLY A 158 6.04 -35.16 18.08
CA GLY A 158 7.38 -34.60 18.23
C GLY A 158 8.40 -35.04 17.20
N ARG A 159 9.44 -34.22 17.04
CA ARG A 159 10.80 -34.55 17.51
C ARG A 159 11.78 -33.42 17.20
N ASP A 160 12.71 -33.29 18.14
CA ASP A 160 14.08 -32.81 18.06
C ASP A 160 14.36 -31.32 17.77
N ALA A 161 14.89 -30.70 18.82
CA ALA A 161 15.39 -29.34 18.88
C ALA A 161 16.76 -29.22 18.19
N VAL A 162 16.83 -28.50 17.06
CA VAL A 162 18.01 -27.73 16.65
C VAL A 162 17.55 -26.51 15.82
N ILE A 163 18.06 -25.32 16.17
CA ILE A 163 17.82 -23.98 15.61
C ILE A 163 16.43 -23.38 15.90
N LYS A 164 16.33 -22.67 17.02
CA LYS A 164 15.28 -21.67 17.28
C LYS A 164 15.59 -20.42 16.45
N GLU A 165 15.62 -20.54 15.12
CA GLU A 165 15.34 -19.38 14.28
C GLU A 165 13.92 -18.97 14.67
N SER A 166 13.76 -17.74 15.16
CA SER A 166 12.45 -17.15 15.38
C SER A 166 11.68 -17.29 14.08
N LYS A 167 10.85 -18.34 13.95
CA LYS A 167 9.96 -18.54 12.81
C LYS A 167 9.27 -17.19 12.59
N SER A 168 9.48 -16.59 11.42
CA SER A 168 8.85 -15.31 11.11
C SER A 168 7.35 -15.49 11.33
N LYS A 169 6.74 -14.60 12.13
CA LYS A 169 5.29 -14.58 12.32
C LYS A 169 4.55 -14.39 10.99
N GLY A 170 5.26 -13.99 9.94
CA GLY A 170 4.73 -13.60 8.65
C GLY A 170 3.99 -12.28 8.73
N LEU A 171 3.34 -11.89 7.64
CA LEU A 171 2.54 -10.68 7.56
C LEU A 171 1.44 -10.69 8.64
N GLN A 172 1.47 -9.73 9.55
CA GLN A 172 0.54 -9.62 10.69
C GLN A 172 -0.54 -8.57 10.48
N TRP A 173 -0.23 -7.51 9.72
CA TRP A 173 -1.08 -6.31 9.66
C TRP A 173 -1.33 -5.82 8.23
N VAL A 174 -2.50 -5.22 8.01
CA VAL A 174 -2.79 -4.37 6.88
C VAL A 174 -3.05 -2.96 7.39
N ILE A 175 -2.23 -2.01 6.95
CA ILE A 175 -2.36 -0.59 7.29
C ILE A 175 -3.05 0.10 6.13
N ASP A 176 -4.32 0.45 6.31
CA ASP A 176 -5.08 1.23 5.36
C ASP A 176 -4.82 2.72 5.60
N THR A 177 -4.21 3.39 4.62
CA THR A 177 -3.74 4.78 4.72
C THR A 177 -4.50 5.67 3.75
N THR A 178 -5.04 6.77 4.23
CA THR A 178 -5.75 7.77 3.41
C THR A 178 -5.02 9.10 3.48
N ILE A 179 -4.50 9.54 2.34
CA ILE A 179 -3.88 10.86 2.17
C ILE A 179 -4.93 11.82 1.62
N ALA A 180 -5.11 12.94 2.31
CA ALA A 180 -5.98 14.03 1.93
C ALA A 180 -5.18 15.34 1.84
N TYR A 181 -5.39 16.10 0.76
CA TYR A 181 -4.76 17.40 0.57
C TYR A 181 -5.81 18.49 0.75
N SER A 182 -5.53 19.56 1.49
CA SER A 182 -6.50 20.65 1.66
C SER A 182 -7.10 21.11 0.33
N LYS A 183 -8.42 21.33 0.32
CA LYS A 183 -9.21 21.73 -0.87
C LYS A 183 -9.18 20.74 -2.02
N GLY A 184 -8.71 19.51 -1.81
CA GLY A 184 -8.59 18.52 -2.88
C GLY A 184 -7.57 18.92 -3.95
N GLU A 185 -6.51 19.63 -3.56
CA GLU A 185 -5.42 20.07 -4.45
C GLU A 185 -4.10 19.33 -4.16
N PRO A 186 -3.87 18.15 -4.74
CA PRO A 186 -2.68 17.36 -4.48
C PRO A 186 -1.37 18.10 -4.76
N ILE A 187 -0.32 17.72 -4.05
CA ILE A 187 1.03 18.27 -4.20
C ILE A 187 1.84 17.30 -5.07
N ASP A 188 2.45 17.79 -6.13
CA ASP A 188 3.44 17.02 -6.89
C ASP A 188 4.83 17.13 -6.27
N ILE A 189 5.72 16.21 -6.65
CA ILE A 189 7.09 16.15 -6.14
C ILE A 189 7.89 17.44 -6.44
N GLN A 190 7.59 18.16 -7.52
CA GLN A 190 8.30 19.39 -7.86
C GLN A 190 7.93 20.51 -6.89
N THR A 191 6.65 20.65 -6.58
CA THR A 191 6.15 21.55 -5.54
C THR A 191 6.78 21.22 -4.20
N TRP A 192 6.86 19.92 -3.86
CA TRP A 192 7.41 19.48 -2.58
C TRP A 192 8.90 19.85 -2.43
N ILE A 193 9.69 19.74 -3.50
CA ILE A 193 11.13 20.05 -3.51
C ILE A 193 11.40 21.56 -3.62
N LEU A 194 10.68 22.26 -4.50
CA LEU A 194 10.98 23.66 -4.85
C LEU A 194 10.17 24.69 -4.04
N GLY A 195 9.08 24.29 -3.41
CA GLY A 195 8.28 25.17 -2.53
C GLY A 195 7.59 26.33 -3.25
N TYR A 196 7.26 26.22 -4.54
CA TYR A 196 6.64 27.33 -5.29
C TYR A 196 5.15 27.56 -5.00
N ARG A 197 4.46 26.63 -4.32
CA ARG A 197 3.08 26.82 -3.83
C ARG A 197 3.09 27.29 -2.39
N GLN A 198 2.04 27.99 -1.99
CA GLN A 198 1.83 28.36 -0.59
C GLN A 198 1.84 27.12 0.32
N PRO A 199 2.42 27.21 1.53
CA PRO A 199 2.39 26.11 2.49
C PRO A 199 0.96 25.64 2.73
N THR A 200 0.77 24.33 2.72
CA THR A 200 -0.53 23.71 2.98
C THR A 200 -0.40 22.57 3.98
N VAL A 201 -1.54 22.17 4.53
CA VAL A 201 -1.63 21.02 5.44
C VAL A 201 -2.06 19.81 4.63
N THR A 202 -1.29 18.72 4.75
CA THR A 202 -1.68 17.41 4.23
C THR A 202 -2.09 16.56 5.42
N HIS A 203 -3.18 15.82 5.28
CA HIS A 203 -3.67 14.94 6.35
C HIS A 203 -3.47 13.49 5.93
N VAL A 204 -3.05 12.67 6.88
CA VAL A 204 -2.88 11.23 6.67
C VAL A 204 -3.65 10.50 7.77
N HIS A 205 -4.61 9.68 7.37
CA HIS A 205 -5.42 8.88 8.29
C HIS A 205 -5.03 7.40 8.18
N TYR A 206 -4.82 6.74 9.31
CA TYR A 206 -4.45 5.33 9.38
C TYR A 206 -5.56 4.48 10.01
N ARG A 207 -5.75 3.28 9.47
CA ARG A 207 -6.53 2.21 10.09
C ARG A 207 -5.74 0.90 10.01
N ILE A 208 -5.64 0.18 11.11
CA ILE A 208 -4.84 -1.04 11.22
C ILE A 208 -5.77 -2.23 11.35
N PHE A 209 -5.61 -3.20 10.45
CA PHE A 209 -6.36 -4.44 10.44
C PHE A 209 -5.42 -5.63 10.71
N PRO A 210 -5.73 -6.50 11.67
CA PRO A 210 -5.07 -7.80 11.77
C PRO A 210 -5.27 -8.59 10.47
N VAL A 211 -4.22 -9.21 9.95
CA VAL A 211 -4.28 -10.03 8.73
C VAL A 211 -5.27 -11.18 8.86
N LYS A 212 -5.47 -11.72 10.07
CA LYS A 212 -6.47 -12.76 10.36
C LYS A 212 -7.91 -12.32 10.04
N ASP A 213 -8.18 -11.03 10.02
CA ASP A 213 -9.49 -10.45 9.72
C ASP A 213 -9.63 -10.06 8.23
N VAL A 214 -8.59 -10.29 7.44
CA VAL A 214 -8.56 -10.03 6.00
C VAL A 214 -8.90 -11.32 5.24
N PRO A 215 -9.94 -11.32 4.39
CA PRO A 215 -10.34 -12.53 3.65
C PRO A 215 -9.23 -13.03 2.72
N ALA A 216 -9.03 -14.34 2.67
CA ALA A 216 -8.08 -14.97 1.73
C ALA A 216 -8.70 -15.27 0.35
N GLU A 217 -10.02 -15.52 0.33
CA GLU A 217 -10.74 -15.89 -0.89
C GLU A 217 -10.87 -14.71 -1.86
N PRO A 218 -10.67 -14.91 -3.18
CA PRO A 218 -10.54 -13.81 -4.14
C PRO A 218 -11.73 -12.84 -4.18
N GLU A 219 -12.96 -13.37 -4.14
CA GLU A 219 -14.18 -12.56 -4.20
C GLU A 219 -14.40 -11.79 -2.89
N ALA A 220 -14.26 -12.46 -1.75
CA ALA A 220 -14.37 -11.84 -0.44
C ALA A 220 -13.28 -10.77 -0.23
N LEU A 221 -12.05 -11.03 -0.68
CA LEU A 221 -10.96 -10.05 -0.64
C LEU A 221 -11.24 -8.85 -1.55
N THR A 222 -11.83 -9.07 -2.72
CA THR A 222 -12.24 -7.98 -3.62
C THR A 222 -13.27 -7.07 -2.94
N ASN A 223 -14.31 -7.65 -2.35
CA ASN A 223 -15.34 -6.90 -1.64
C ASN A 223 -14.77 -6.17 -0.42
N TRP A 224 -13.90 -6.82 0.35
CA TRP A 224 -13.20 -6.20 1.48
C TRP A 224 -12.36 -5.00 1.03
N LEU A 225 -11.62 -5.14 -0.07
CA LEU A 225 -10.77 -4.08 -0.61
C LEU A 225 -11.61 -2.92 -1.18
N TYR A 226 -12.72 -3.22 -1.85
CA TYR A 226 -13.68 -2.20 -2.28
C TYR A 226 -14.26 -1.43 -1.10
N GLN A 227 -14.62 -2.13 -0.02
CA GLN A 227 -15.14 -1.51 1.19
C GLN A 227 -14.14 -0.52 1.80
N ARG A 228 -12.84 -0.85 1.82
CA ARG A 228 -11.80 0.10 2.25
C ARG A 228 -11.83 1.38 1.41
N PHE A 229 -11.90 1.27 0.08
CA PHE A 229 -11.90 2.44 -0.80
C PHE A 229 -13.22 3.23 -0.78
N ILE A 230 -14.35 2.60 -0.48
CA ILE A 230 -15.61 3.30 -0.20
C ILE A 230 -15.48 4.11 1.09
N GLU A 231 -14.92 3.53 2.15
CA GLU A 231 -14.66 4.25 3.40
C GLU A 231 -13.69 5.42 3.20
N LYS A 232 -12.68 5.28 2.33
CA LYS A 232 -11.81 6.40 1.92
C LYS A 232 -12.57 7.49 1.19
N GLU A 233 -13.48 7.11 0.29
CA GLU A 233 -14.31 8.07 -0.45
C GLU A 233 -15.16 8.89 0.52
N ASP A 234 -15.82 8.23 1.49
CA ASP A 234 -16.66 8.90 2.48
C ASP A 234 -15.83 9.84 3.37
N LEU A 235 -14.66 9.37 3.83
CA LEU A 235 -13.75 10.18 4.65
C LEU A 235 -13.25 11.42 3.90
N LEU A 236 -12.86 11.26 2.63
CA LEU A 236 -12.38 12.36 1.80
C LEU A 236 -13.52 13.33 1.46
N THR A 237 -14.72 12.82 1.18
CA THR A 237 -15.90 13.64 0.92
C THR A 237 -16.22 14.51 2.13
N HIS A 238 -16.30 13.89 3.32
CA HIS A 238 -16.53 14.61 4.56
C HIS A 238 -15.45 15.69 4.79
N PHE A 239 -14.18 15.32 4.71
CA PHE A 239 -13.07 16.26 4.88
C PHE A 239 -13.13 17.45 3.91
N TYR A 240 -13.46 17.22 2.64
CA TYR A 240 -13.56 18.30 1.66
C TYR A 240 -14.81 19.18 1.81
N GLU A 241 -15.86 18.67 2.44
CA GLU A 241 -17.09 19.43 2.72
C GLU A 241 -17.01 20.22 4.03
N THR A 242 -16.38 19.67 5.07
CA THR A 242 -16.41 20.26 6.42
C THR A 242 -15.11 20.91 6.86
N GLY A 243 -13.97 20.54 6.26
CA GLY A 243 -12.65 20.97 6.70
C GLY A 243 -12.04 20.06 7.75
#